data_AF-A0A1G1R4C6-F1
#
_entry.id   AF-A0A1G1R4C6-F1
#
_cell.length_a   1.000
_cell.length_b   1.000
_cell.length_c   1.000
_cell.angle_alpha   90.00
_cell.angle_beta   90.00
_cell.angle_gamma   90.00
#
_symmetry.space_group_name_H-M   'P 1'
#
loop_
_entity.id
_entity.type
_entity.pdbx_description
1 polymer ?
#
loop_
_entity_poly.entity_id
_entity_poly.type
_entity_poly.pdbx_seq_one_letter_code
_entity_poly.pdbx_strand_id
1 'polypeptide(L)'
;MNHPYIGILINHSQYIRMINKRPLYHERISFYEMDGKRYELVPCYFRLRDIKPGKQHVYALIKRKTGYMKKRIAIPGVVHNRTLYTDKASIRLMEHFVKKNHVYVFNRHNRYGKKAYLQ
;
A
#
# COMPACT_ATOMS: atom_id res chain seq x y z
N MET A 1 5.55 -21.18 -7.35
CA MET A 1 4.24 -20.75 -6.80
C MET A 1 4.20 -19.24 -6.79
N ASN A 2 3.14 -18.62 -7.34
CA ASN A 2 3.04 -17.16 -7.46
C ASN A 2 2.28 -16.61 -6.25
N HIS A 3 3.00 -16.20 -5.20
CA HIS A 3 2.40 -15.60 -4.02
C HIS A 3 1.66 -14.30 -4.36
N PRO A 4 0.39 -14.13 -3.99
CA PRO A 4 -0.35 -12.92 -4.30
C PRO A 4 0.19 -11.71 -3.54
N TYR A 5 0.16 -10.53 -4.18
CA TYR A 5 0.58 -9.28 -3.57
C TYR A 5 -0.51 -8.72 -2.65
N ILE A 6 -0.10 -8.22 -1.49
CA ILE A 6 -0.94 -7.38 -0.64
C ILE A 6 -0.33 -5.98 -0.56
N GLY A 7 -1.12 -4.96 -0.91
CA GLY A 7 -0.63 -3.58 -0.94
C GLY A 7 -0.66 -2.95 0.43
N ILE A 8 0.39 -2.23 0.80
CA ILE A 8 0.47 -1.48 2.06
C ILE A 8 0.78 -0.03 1.71
N LEU A 9 -0.20 0.86 1.91
CA LEU A 9 0.03 2.30 1.74
C LEU A 9 0.81 2.84 2.91
N ILE A 10 1.93 3.48 2.60
CA ILE A 10 2.86 4.08 3.57
C ILE A 10 3.06 5.56 3.27
N ASN A 11 3.47 6.32 4.31
CA ASN A 11 3.73 7.74 4.16
C ASN A 11 5.08 7.98 3.47
N HIS A 12 5.36 9.24 3.14
CA HIS A 12 6.60 9.59 2.45
C HIS A 12 7.86 9.28 3.28
N SER A 13 7.82 9.55 4.59
CA SER A 13 8.95 9.33 5.50
C SER A 13 9.32 7.84 5.58
N GLN A 14 8.33 6.97 5.73
CA GLN A 14 8.46 5.51 5.70
C GLN A 14 9.12 5.03 4.41
N TYR A 15 8.60 5.50 3.27
CA TYR A 15 9.14 5.14 1.96
C TYR A 15 10.62 5.54 1.84
N ILE A 16 10.98 6.75 2.28
CA ILE A 16 12.37 7.25 2.25
C ILE A 16 13.27 6.43 3.18
N ARG A 17 12.79 6.03 4.36
CA ARG A 17 13.55 5.16 5.26
C ARG A 17 13.80 3.79 4.64
N MET A 18 12.77 3.18 4.02
CA MET A 18 12.90 1.89 3.33
C MET A 18 13.97 1.91 2.24
N ILE A 19 13.94 2.92 1.35
CA ILE A 19 14.92 3.00 0.24
C ILE A 19 16.34 3.26 0.75
N ASN A 20 16.47 4.02 1.84
CA ASN A 20 17.77 4.37 2.43
C ASN A 20 18.25 3.32 3.45
N LYS A 21 17.57 2.17 3.55
CA LYS A 21 17.85 1.10 4.54
C LYS A 21 17.95 1.62 5.98
N ARG A 22 17.23 2.70 6.28
CA ARG A 22 17.18 3.26 7.63
C ARG A 22 16.18 2.48 8.48
N PRO A 23 16.40 2.39 9.79
CA PRO A 23 15.48 1.67 10.64
C PRO A 23 14.08 2.31 10.66
N LEU A 24 13.09 1.43 10.69
CA LEU A 24 11.66 1.72 10.77
C LEU A 24 11.23 1.64 12.23
N TYR A 25 11.86 2.47 13.08
CA TYR A 25 11.64 2.45 14.52
C TYR A 25 10.17 2.73 14.85
N HIS A 26 9.61 1.96 15.80
CA HIS A 26 8.21 2.01 16.27
C HIS A 26 7.13 1.62 15.24
N GLU A 27 7.51 1.26 14.03
CA GLU A 27 6.57 0.93 12.97
C GLU A 27 6.45 -0.59 12.86
N ARG A 28 5.24 -1.11 13.09
CA ARG A 28 4.89 -2.54 12.96
C ARG A 28 4.96 -3.06 11.50
N ILE A 29 5.93 -2.59 10.70
CA ILE A 29 6.17 -3.04 9.30
C ILE A 29 6.61 -4.50 9.29
N SER A 30 7.46 -4.91 10.24
CA SER A 30 7.89 -6.30 10.39
C SER A 30 6.72 -7.27 10.56
N PHE A 31 5.59 -6.83 11.11
CA PHE A 31 4.41 -7.70 11.26
C PHE A 31 3.84 -8.09 9.91
N TYR A 32 3.76 -7.17 8.95
CA TYR A 32 3.36 -7.50 7.58
C TYR A 32 4.34 -8.47 6.91
N GLU A 33 5.64 -8.36 7.20
CA GLU A 33 6.65 -9.27 6.65
C GLU A 33 6.54 -10.68 7.26
N MET A 34 6.32 -10.77 8.57
CA MET A 34 6.10 -12.04 9.27
C MET A 34 4.79 -12.70 8.84
N ASP A 35 3.69 -11.96 8.83
CA ASP A 35 2.37 -12.44 8.42
C ASP A 35 2.34 -12.76 6.93
N GLY A 36 3.00 -11.93 6.10
CA GLY A 36 3.17 -12.21 4.68
C GLY A 36 3.86 -13.55 4.45
N LYS A 37 4.94 -13.84 5.20
CA LYS A 37 5.59 -15.16 5.17
C LYS A 37 4.65 -16.27 5.65
N ARG A 38 3.88 -16.04 6.72
CA ARG A 38 2.96 -17.02 7.31
C ARG A 38 1.80 -17.39 6.38
N TYR A 39 1.26 -16.42 5.66
CA TYR A 39 0.09 -16.59 4.78
C TYR A 39 0.46 -16.66 3.29
N GLU A 40 1.74 -16.83 2.97
CA GLU A 40 2.24 -16.92 1.59
C GLU A 40 1.84 -15.70 0.72
N LEU A 41 1.81 -14.52 1.34
CA LEU A 41 1.55 -13.23 0.69
C LEU A 41 2.85 -12.47 0.48
N VAL A 42 2.89 -11.59 -0.52
CA VAL A 42 4.01 -10.66 -0.73
C VAL A 42 3.55 -9.24 -0.37
N PRO A 43 3.93 -8.71 0.80
CA PRO A 43 3.74 -7.30 1.12
C PRO A 43 4.46 -6.42 0.10
N CYS A 44 3.72 -5.47 -0.44
CA CYS A 44 4.26 -4.49 -1.38
C CYS A 44 3.89 -3.08 -0.91
N TYR A 45 4.92 -2.25 -0.70
CA TYR A 45 4.77 -0.95 -0.05
C TYR A 45 4.85 0.16 -1.09
N PHE A 46 3.89 1.07 -1.10
CA PHE A 46 3.88 2.23 -2.01
C PHE A 46 3.16 3.40 -1.36
N ARG A 47 3.34 4.60 -1.90
CA ARG A 47 2.63 5.80 -1.45
C ARG A 47 1.43 6.03 -2.35
N LEU A 48 0.41 6.70 -1.84
CA LEU A 48 -0.73 7.10 -2.67
C LEU A 48 -0.31 7.94 -3.89
N ARG A 49 0.68 8.82 -3.73
CA ARG A 49 1.24 9.62 -4.84
C ARG A 49 1.98 8.82 -5.92
N ASP A 50 2.31 7.55 -5.65
CA ASP A 50 2.91 6.65 -6.65
C ASP A 50 1.85 6.00 -7.54
N ILE A 51 0.56 6.13 -7.18
CA ILE A 51 -0.57 5.66 -7.95
C ILE A 51 -0.85 6.66 -9.07
N LYS A 52 -0.87 6.17 -10.30
CA LYS A 52 -1.22 6.97 -11.48
C LYS A 52 -2.63 6.62 -11.94
N PRO A 53 -3.55 7.59 -12.07
CA PRO A 53 -4.87 7.39 -12.65
C PRO A 53 -4.81 6.63 -13.98
N GLY A 54 -5.72 5.66 -14.16
CA GLY A 54 -5.82 4.86 -15.38
C GLY A 54 -4.67 3.86 -15.62
N LYS A 55 -3.71 3.70 -14.71
CA LYS A 55 -2.67 2.67 -14.81
C LYS A 55 -3.05 1.45 -13.98
N GLN A 56 -2.95 0.26 -14.58
CA GLN A 56 -3.19 -1.02 -13.90
C GLN A 56 -2.00 -1.52 -13.07
N HIS A 57 -0.93 -0.70 -12.97
CA HIS A 57 0.33 -1.08 -12.34
C HIS A 57 0.80 0.01 -11.40
N VAL A 58 1.48 -0.39 -10.33
CA VAL A 58 2.16 0.50 -9.38
C VAL A 58 3.62 0.10 -9.24
N TYR A 59 4.48 1.07 -8.94
CA TYR A 59 5.83 0.80 -8.47
C TYR A 59 5.80 0.63 -6.96
N ALA A 60 6.03 -0.59 -6.49
CA ALA A 60 6.05 -0.91 -5.07
C ALA A 60 7.45 -1.33 -4.62
N LEU A 61 7.74 -1.08 -3.35
CA LEU A 61 8.88 -1.61 -2.65
C LEU A 61 8.54 -3.01 -2.13
N ILE A 62 9.40 -3.99 -2.40
CA ILE A 62 9.25 -5.36 -1.93
C ILE A 62 10.48 -5.74 -1.12
N LYS A 63 10.26 -6.33 0.05
CA LYS A 63 11.36 -6.81 0.90
C LYS A 63 12.13 -7.94 0.21
N ARG A 64 13.46 -7.82 0.22
CA ARG A 64 14.45 -8.80 -0.23
C ARG A 64 15.53 -8.96 0.85
N LYS A 65 16.41 -9.94 0.67
CA LYS A 65 17.52 -10.22 1.60
C LYS A 65 18.39 -8.99 1.89
N THR A 66 18.62 -8.13 0.90
CA THR A 66 19.54 -6.97 1.00
C THR A 66 18.84 -5.64 1.26
N GLY A 67 17.52 -5.63 1.48
CA GLY A 67 16.72 -4.42 1.68
C GLY A 67 15.41 -4.42 0.88
N TYR A 68 14.91 -3.23 0.55
CA TYR A 68 13.70 -3.09 -0.28
C TYR A 68 14.08 -2.84 -1.74
N MET A 69 13.43 -3.56 -2.65
CA MET A 69 13.60 -3.40 -4.10
C MET A 69 12.35 -2.80 -4.71
N LYS A 70 12.51 -1.78 -5.56
CA LYS A 70 11.42 -1.22 -6.35
C LYS A 70 11.07 -2.16 -7.50
N LYS A 71 9.81 -2.59 -7.59
CA LYS A 71 9.29 -3.46 -8.65
C LYS A 71 7.99 -2.89 -9.19
N ARG A 72 7.82 -2.96 -10.52
CA ARG A 72 6.52 -2.71 -11.15
C ARG A 72 5.66 -3.97 -10.99
N ILE A 73 4.50 -3.82 -10.36
CA ILE A 73 3.54 -4.91 -10.12
C ILE A 73 2.16 -4.49 -10.61
N ALA A 74 1.30 -5.46 -10.92
CA ALA A 74 -0.13 -5.20 -11.03
C ALA A 74 -0.64 -4.60 -9.71
N ILE A 75 -1.65 -3.74 -9.79
CA ILE A 75 -2.27 -3.18 -8.59
C ILE A 75 -2.82 -4.33 -7.74
N PRO A 76 -2.44 -4.42 -6.44
CA PRO A 76 -2.99 -5.44 -5.55
C PRO A 76 -4.50 -5.27 -5.39
N GLY A 77 -5.26 -6.36 -5.47
CA GLY A 77 -6.72 -6.32 -5.26
C GLY A 77 -7.11 -5.94 -3.84
N VAL A 78 -6.20 -6.13 -2.87
CA VAL A 78 -6.37 -5.75 -1.47
C VAL A 78 -5.23 -4.85 -1.04
N VAL A 79 -5.56 -3.70 -0.44
CA VAL A 79 -4.61 -2.72 0.05
C VAL A 79 -4.95 -2.31 1.49
N HIS A 80 -3.98 -2.31 2.39
CA HIS A 80 -4.13 -1.75 3.73
C HIS A 80 -3.60 -0.31 3.77
N ASN A 81 -4.43 0.62 4.23
CA ASN A 81 -4.03 2.01 4.42
C ASN A 81 -3.43 2.25 5.81
N ARG A 82 -2.13 2.59 5.89
CA ARG A 82 -1.48 3.01 7.16
C ARG A 82 -1.31 4.52 7.31
N THR A 83 -1.94 5.29 6.43
CA THR A 83 -1.73 6.73 6.35
C THR A 83 -3.03 7.47 6.52
N LEU A 84 -2.96 8.59 7.24
CA LEU A 84 -4.08 9.49 7.42
C LEU A 84 -4.05 10.53 6.29
N TYR A 85 -5.03 10.47 5.39
CA TYR A 85 -5.21 11.45 4.32
C TYR A 85 -6.35 12.41 4.69
N THR A 86 -6.02 13.68 4.91
CA THR A 86 -7.00 14.71 5.29
C THR A 86 -7.23 15.75 4.19
N ASP A 87 -6.30 15.88 3.25
CA ASP A 87 -6.40 16.84 2.15
C ASP A 87 -7.30 16.32 1.01
N LYS A 88 -8.01 17.26 0.37
CA LYS A 88 -8.99 16.94 -0.69
C LYS A 88 -8.35 16.24 -1.90
N ALA A 89 -7.08 16.50 -2.20
CA ALA A 89 -6.43 15.90 -3.37
C ALA A 89 -6.12 14.43 -3.15
N SER A 90 -5.55 14.08 -2.00
CA SER A 90 -5.32 12.69 -1.58
C SER A 90 -6.63 11.91 -1.47
N ILE A 91 -7.69 12.53 -0.93
CA ILE A 91 -9.01 11.90 -0.87
C ILE A 91 -9.52 11.54 -2.27
N ARG A 92 -9.52 12.49 -3.21
CA ARG A 92 -9.96 12.25 -4.59
C ARG A 92 -9.11 11.19 -5.29
N LEU A 93 -7.80 11.20 -5.07
CA LEU A 93 -6.89 10.20 -5.63
C LEU A 93 -7.19 8.80 -5.06
N MET A 94 -7.45 8.69 -3.76
CA MET A 94 -7.85 7.42 -3.13
C MET A 94 -9.20 6.92 -3.67
N GLU A 95 -10.19 7.79 -3.82
CA GLU A 95 -11.49 7.42 -4.40
C GLU A 95 -11.36 6.93 -5.84
N HIS A 96 -10.57 7.64 -6.65
CA HIS A 96 -10.27 7.22 -8.01
C HIS A 96 -9.56 5.86 -8.02
N PHE A 97 -8.57 5.67 -7.14
CA PHE A 97 -7.82 4.43 -7.01
C PHE A 97 -8.75 3.25 -6.70
N VAL A 98 -9.63 3.38 -5.71
CA VAL A 98 -10.61 2.36 -5.33
C VAL A 98 -11.58 2.06 -6.48
N LYS A 99 -12.24 3.10 -7.02
CA LYS A 99 -13.32 2.94 -8.00
C LYS A 99 -12.84 2.43 -9.36
N LYS A 100 -11.70 2.94 -9.86
CA LYS A 100 -11.23 2.60 -11.22
C LYS A 100 -10.41 1.33 -11.29
N ASN A 101 -9.81 0.89 -10.18
CA ASN A 101 -8.97 -0.30 -10.16
C ASN A 101 -9.62 -1.47 -9.42
N HIS A 102 -10.88 -1.33 -8.96
CA HIS A 102 -11.62 -2.34 -8.20
C HIS A 102 -10.81 -2.88 -6.99
N VAL A 103 -10.18 -1.95 -6.25
CA VAL A 103 -9.31 -2.29 -5.12
C VAL A 103 -10.05 -2.18 -3.82
N TYR A 104 -9.98 -3.21 -3.00
CA TYR A 104 -10.47 -3.18 -1.64
C TYR A 104 -9.43 -2.53 -0.71
N VAL A 105 -9.79 -1.45 -0.01
CA VAL A 105 -8.88 -0.74 0.90
C VAL A 105 -9.30 -0.90 2.37
N PHE A 106 -8.49 -1.59 3.18
CA PHE A 106 -8.66 -1.76 4.63
C PHE A 106 -8.05 -0.60 5.43
N ASN A 107 -8.55 -0.39 6.66
CA ASN A 107 -8.12 0.65 7.60
C ASN A 107 -8.22 2.08 7.05
N ARG A 108 -9.35 2.36 6.42
CA ARG A 108 -9.72 3.68 5.93
C ARG A 108 -10.24 4.54 7.10
N HIS A 109 -9.38 4.84 8.08
CA HIS A 109 -9.61 5.96 9.00
C HIS A 109 -9.49 7.32 8.26
N ASN A 110 -10.01 7.39 7.04
CA ASN A 110 -10.48 8.65 6.50
C ASN A 110 -11.88 8.80 7.10
N ARG A 111 -12.22 9.98 7.61
CA ARG A 111 -13.48 10.34 8.28
C ARG A 111 -14.71 10.29 7.34
N TYR A 112 -14.77 9.34 6.42
CA TYR A 112 -15.90 9.06 5.56
C TYR A 112 -16.75 8.00 6.23
N GLY A 113 -17.99 8.40 6.55
CA GLY A 113 -19.01 7.52 7.07
C GLY A 113 -19.08 6.22 6.27
N LYS A 114 -19.39 5.16 6.99
CA LYS A 114 -19.56 3.74 6.62
C LYS A 114 -20.55 3.47 5.46
N LYS A 115 -20.80 4.41 4.54
CA LYS A 115 -21.92 4.39 3.57
C LYS A 115 -21.55 4.16 2.10
N ALA A 116 -20.34 3.69 1.76
CA ALA A 116 -20.03 3.41 0.35
C ALA A 116 -19.10 2.19 0.16
N TYR A 117 -19.48 1.06 0.77
CA TYR A 117 -18.87 -0.26 0.48
C TYR A 117 -19.92 -1.28 0.04
N LEU A 118 -20.95 -0.82 -0.66
CA LEU A 118 -21.84 -1.70 -1.41
C LEU A 118 -21.95 -1.10 -2.81
N GLN A 119 -21.28 -1.76 -3.75
CA GLN A 119 -21.79 -2.19 -5.05
C GLN A 119 -20.65 -2.89 -5.79
#